data_AF-A0A4Q7WVM5-F1
#
_entry.id   AF-A0A4Q7WVM5-F1
#
_cell.length_a   1.000
_cell.length_b   1.000
_cell.length_c   1.000
_cell.angle_alpha   90.00
_cell.angle_beta   90.00
_cell.angle_gamma   90.00
#
_symmetry.space_group_name_H-M   'P 1'
#
loop_
_entity.id
_entity.type
_entity.pdbx_description
1 polymer ?
#
loop_
_entity_poly.entity_id
_entity_poly.type
_entity_poly.pdbx_seq_one_letter_code
_entity_poly.pdbx_strand_id
1 'polypeptide(L)'
;MTHAVTGSAHLANSLHRSRKTDGSATLWRCPTPPGRHKAGDVWTYWKSPTDTIPTGPTTILARTDLVRAAPMGGLVQGEDYCAAVGVTALAPGVLLPVPVYRYRKWKGQMTAQVGYDQLEAAAREHAWAYGRSLRAVLRGGEDLVHG
;
A
#
# COMPACT_ATOMS: atom_id res chain seq x y z
N MET A 1 -20.87 -6.91 -6.11
CA MET A 1 -19.43 -7.27 -6.12
C MET A 1 -18.60 -6.00 -6.02
N THR A 2 -17.85 -5.86 -4.93
CA THR A 2 -17.00 -4.70 -4.61
C THR A 2 -15.61 -5.30 -4.42
N HIS A 3 -14.74 -5.19 -5.42
CA HIS A 3 -13.41 -5.77 -5.35
C HIS A 3 -12.36 -4.67 -5.52
N ALA A 4 -11.38 -4.65 -4.62
CA ALA A 4 -10.09 -4.03 -4.88
C ALA A 4 -9.16 -5.11 -5.45
N VAL A 5 -8.58 -4.86 -6.63
CA VAL A 5 -7.51 -5.70 -7.17
C VAL A 5 -6.22 -5.02 -6.80
N THR A 6 -5.38 -5.72 -6.05
CA THR A 6 -4.05 -5.24 -5.71
C THR A 6 -3.00 -6.15 -6.35
N GLY A 7 -1.97 -5.57 -6.95
CA GLY A 7 -0.79 -6.28 -7.41
C GLY A 7 0.38 -6.03 -6.47
N SER A 8 1.19 -7.05 -6.22
CA SER A 8 2.44 -6.87 -5.51
C SER A 8 3.47 -6.19 -6.42
N ALA A 9 4.16 -5.15 -5.94
CA ALA A 9 5.28 -4.57 -6.68
C ALA A 9 6.46 -4.19 -5.79
N HIS A 10 7.66 -4.61 -6.20
CA HIS A 10 8.83 -3.73 -6.33
C HIS A 10 9.94 -4.41 -7.15
N LEU A 11 10.69 -3.59 -7.90
CA LEU A 11 12.00 -3.90 -8.49
C LEU A 11 13.00 -2.86 -7.96
N ALA A 12 13.97 -3.28 -7.13
CA ALA A 12 14.95 -2.36 -6.54
C ALA A 12 16.28 -2.37 -7.33
N ASN A 13 16.75 -1.19 -7.72
CA ASN A 13 18.14 -0.93 -8.13
C ASN A 13 18.75 0.14 -7.22
N SER A 14 20.01 -0.02 -6.83
CA SER A 14 20.79 0.98 -6.11
C SER A 14 22.03 1.39 -6.91
N LEU A 15 22.15 2.71 -7.08
CA LEU A 15 23.29 3.58 -7.37
C LEU A 15 24.18 3.34 -8.62
N HIS A 16 24.19 4.40 -9.45
CA HIS A 16 25.00 4.72 -10.65
C HIS A 16 24.47 4.26 -12.02
N ARG A 17 24.10 5.27 -12.83
CA ARG A 17 23.55 5.20 -14.19
C ARG A 17 22.30 4.31 -14.31
N SER A 18 21.49 4.61 -15.33
CA SER A 18 20.31 3.83 -15.68
C SER A 18 20.67 2.35 -15.86
N ARG A 19 19.85 1.43 -15.30
CA ARG A 19 19.98 -0.04 -15.41
C ARG A 19 21.07 -0.61 -14.47
N LYS A 20 20.84 -1.76 -13.82
CA LYS A 20 21.99 -2.63 -13.50
C LYS A 20 22.69 -2.87 -14.85
N THR A 21 24.01 -2.85 -14.89
CA THR A 21 24.76 -3.02 -16.15
C THR A 21 24.29 -4.26 -16.95
N ASP A 22 23.84 -5.29 -16.24
CA ASP A 22 23.30 -6.56 -16.75
C ASP A 22 21.80 -6.56 -17.17
N GLY A 23 21.02 -5.52 -16.87
CA GLY A 23 19.57 -5.51 -17.15
C GLY A 23 18.67 -6.25 -16.14
N SER A 24 19.23 -6.83 -15.08
CA SER A 24 18.47 -7.66 -14.14
C SER A 24 17.54 -6.85 -13.22
N ALA A 25 16.57 -7.53 -12.61
CA ALA A 25 15.54 -6.93 -11.78
C ALA A 25 15.26 -7.83 -10.55
N THR A 26 15.09 -7.23 -9.37
CA THR A 26 14.80 -7.97 -8.13
C THR A 26 13.32 -7.94 -7.79
N LEU A 27 12.60 -9.06 -7.88
CA LEU A 27 11.20 -9.12 -7.47
C LEU A 27 11.07 -8.98 -5.95
N TRP A 28 10.34 -7.97 -5.51
CA TRP A 28 9.92 -7.83 -4.12
C TRP A 28 8.64 -8.63 -3.85
N ARG A 29 8.58 -9.27 -2.69
CA ARG A 29 7.49 -10.19 -2.32
C ARG A 29 6.60 -9.56 -1.25
N CYS A 30 5.30 -9.51 -1.53
CA CYS A 30 4.30 -9.06 -0.58
C CYS A 30 4.18 -10.01 0.60
N PRO A 31 4.20 -9.48 1.85
CA PRO A 31 3.86 -10.25 3.04
C PRO A 31 2.42 -10.78 3.00
N THR A 32 1.50 -10.04 2.39
CA THR A 32 0.13 -10.50 2.14
C THR A 32 0.17 -11.59 1.05
N PRO A 33 -0.37 -12.80 1.30
CA PRO A 33 -0.36 -13.87 0.32
C PRO A 33 -1.31 -13.56 -0.85
N PRO A 34 -1.02 -14.02 -2.08
CA PRO A 34 -1.95 -13.89 -3.20
C PRO A 34 -3.29 -14.58 -2.92
N GLY A 35 -4.35 -14.08 -3.54
CA GLY A 35 -5.70 -14.64 -3.42
C GLY A 35 -6.72 -13.66 -2.87
N ARG A 36 -7.88 -14.19 -2.46
CA ARG A 36 -9.00 -13.42 -1.93
C ARG A 36 -8.76 -13.03 -0.48
N HIS A 37 -9.04 -11.78 -0.14
CA HIS A 37 -8.95 -11.22 1.20
C HIS A 37 -10.26 -10.59 1.60
N LYS A 38 -10.67 -10.71 2.86
CA LYS A 38 -11.82 -9.96 3.37
C LYS A 38 -11.44 -8.49 3.57
N ALA A 39 -12.47 -7.66 3.72
CA ALA A 39 -12.29 -6.27 4.09
C ALA A 39 -11.46 -6.17 5.39
N GLY A 40 -10.39 -5.39 5.35
CA GLY A 40 -9.50 -5.17 6.49
C GLY A 40 -8.48 -6.28 6.78
N ASP A 41 -8.36 -7.31 5.93
CA ASP A 41 -7.35 -8.37 6.11
C ASP A 41 -5.98 -8.00 5.53
N VAL A 42 -5.95 -7.33 4.37
CA VAL A 42 -4.71 -7.09 3.58
C VAL A 42 -3.62 -6.38 4.39
N TRP A 43 -3.95 -5.28 5.07
CA TRP A 43 -2.96 -4.48 5.78
C TRP A 43 -2.47 -5.15 7.08
N THR A 44 -3.18 -6.17 7.59
CA THR A 44 -2.78 -6.85 8.84
C THR A 44 -1.52 -7.69 8.71
N TYR A 45 -1.06 -7.93 7.46
CA TYR A 45 0.24 -8.53 7.17
C TYR A 45 1.40 -7.52 7.31
N TRP A 46 1.11 -6.23 7.53
CA TRP A 46 2.07 -5.17 7.88
C TRP A 46 1.96 -4.89 9.39
N LYS A 47 2.76 -5.63 10.16
CA LYS A 47 2.72 -5.65 11.63
C LYS A 47 3.26 -4.37 12.26
N SER A 48 4.11 -3.65 11.53
CA SER A 48 4.74 -2.40 11.96
C SER A 48 4.50 -1.29 10.95
N PRO A 49 4.37 -0.01 11.37
CA PRO A 49 4.40 1.13 10.43
C PRO A 49 5.68 1.20 9.59
N THR A 50 6.77 0.58 10.05
CA THR A 50 8.04 0.50 9.32
C THR A 50 8.09 -0.62 8.27
N ASP A 51 7.09 -1.50 8.22
CA ASP A 51 7.06 -2.57 7.23
C ASP A 51 6.99 -2.00 5.81
N THR A 52 7.72 -2.62 4.89
CA THR A 52 7.68 -2.21 3.48
C THR A 52 6.37 -2.65 2.85
N ILE A 53 5.73 -1.72 2.14
CA ILE A 53 4.37 -1.89 1.65
C ILE A 53 4.41 -2.13 0.14
N PRO A 54 3.87 -3.25 -0.35
CA PRO A 54 3.85 -3.60 -1.78
C PRO A 54 2.92 -2.76 -2.62
N THR A 55 1.92 -2.19 -1.95
CA THR A 55 0.65 -1.82 -2.56
C THR A 55 0.54 -0.32 -2.45
N GLY A 56 0.76 0.34 -3.58
CA GLY A 56 0.50 1.76 -3.75
C GLY A 56 -0.63 1.98 -4.75
N PRO A 57 -1.02 3.23 -5.03
CA PRO A 57 -2.09 3.55 -5.95
C PRO A 57 -1.77 3.08 -7.38
N THR A 58 -0.48 2.93 -7.70
CA THR A 58 -0.02 2.39 -8.99
C THR A 58 -0.24 0.89 -9.14
N THR A 59 -0.60 0.18 -8.06
CA THR A 59 -0.86 -1.26 -8.08
C THR A 59 -2.26 -1.62 -7.60
N ILE A 60 -3.11 -0.63 -7.33
CA ILE A 60 -4.48 -0.82 -6.85
C ILE A 60 -5.47 -0.39 -7.93
N LEU A 61 -6.38 -1.29 -8.26
CA LEU A 61 -7.59 -0.99 -9.01
C LEU A 61 -8.78 -1.12 -8.06
N ALA A 62 -9.50 -0.02 -7.86
CA ALA A 62 -10.65 0.04 -6.98
C ALA A 62 -11.81 0.79 -7.64
N ARG A 63 -13.03 0.49 -7.19
CA ARG A 63 -14.21 1.24 -7.62
C ARG A 63 -14.13 2.69 -7.15
N THR A 64 -14.71 3.59 -7.94
CA THR A 64 -14.70 5.03 -7.66
C THR A 64 -15.29 5.40 -6.31
N ASP A 65 -16.34 4.71 -5.87
CA ASP A 65 -16.97 4.95 -4.56
C ASP A 65 -16.02 4.63 -3.39
N LEU A 66 -15.26 3.54 -3.48
CA LEU A 66 -14.24 3.20 -2.48
C LEU A 66 -13.13 4.24 -2.41
N VAL A 67 -12.64 4.71 -3.58
CA VAL A 67 -11.58 5.74 -3.63
C VAL A 67 -12.07 7.09 -3.07
N ARG A 68 -13.36 7.43 -3.29
CA ARG A 68 -13.97 8.63 -2.71
C ARG A 68 -14.15 8.52 -1.20
N ALA A 69 -14.51 7.34 -0.70
CA ALA A 69 -14.70 7.10 0.73
C ALA A 69 -13.38 7.01 1.51
N ALA A 70 -12.31 6.54 0.87
CA ALA A 70 -10.97 6.44 1.44
C ALA A 70 -9.94 7.13 0.51
N PRO A 71 -9.89 8.48 0.50
CA PRO A 71 -8.90 9.21 -0.28
C PRO A 71 -7.49 8.99 0.28
N MET A 72 -6.46 9.43 -0.44
CA MET A 72 -5.04 9.17 -0.11
C MET A 72 -4.52 9.88 1.18
N GLY A 73 -5.40 10.48 1.98
CA GLY A 73 -5.04 11.06 3.28
C GLY A 73 -4.30 12.40 3.25
N GLY A 74 -3.93 12.92 2.08
CA GLY A 74 -3.25 14.22 1.95
C GLY A 74 -1.88 14.27 2.63
N LEU A 75 -1.24 13.11 2.82
CA LEU A 75 0.07 13.02 3.44
C LEU A 75 1.16 13.51 2.49
N VAL A 76 2.19 14.14 3.06
CA VAL A 76 3.38 14.59 2.32
C VAL A 76 4.21 13.42 1.77
N GLN A 77 4.08 12.26 2.44
CA GLN A 77 4.69 10.98 2.08
C GLN A 77 3.77 9.87 2.56
N GLY A 78 3.82 8.68 1.95
CA GLY A 78 2.99 7.56 2.41
C GLY A 78 1.50 7.75 2.11
N GLU A 79 1.13 8.68 1.23
CA GLU A 79 -0.26 8.83 0.78
C GLU A 79 -0.76 7.56 0.07
N ASP A 80 0.15 6.86 -0.58
CA ASP A 80 -0.05 5.57 -1.20
C ASP A 80 -0.42 4.47 -0.19
N TYR A 81 0.28 4.45 0.94
CA TYR A 81 -0.02 3.57 2.04
C TYR A 81 -1.41 3.87 2.62
N CYS A 82 -1.72 5.14 2.87
CA CYS A 82 -3.02 5.54 3.40
C CYS A 82 -4.16 5.11 2.47
N ALA A 83 -4.02 5.32 1.16
CA ALA A 83 -4.97 4.88 0.15
C ALA A 83 -5.14 3.35 0.15
N ALA A 84 -4.03 2.60 0.19
CA ALA A 84 -4.05 1.15 0.19
C ALA A 84 -4.76 0.58 1.42
N VAL A 85 -4.47 1.12 2.59
CA VAL A 85 -5.13 0.75 3.85
C VAL A 85 -6.61 1.06 3.80
N GLY A 86 -6.99 2.28 3.41
CA GLY A 86 -8.39 2.69 3.41
C GLY A 86 -9.24 1.87 2.44
N VAL A 87 -8.80 1.73 1.19
CA VAL A 87 -9.54 0.94 0.18
C VAL A 87 -9.66 -0.53 0.59
N THR A 88 -8.57 -1.14 1.09
CA THR A 88 -8.60 -2.56 1.48
C THR A 88 -9.31 -2.81 2.81
N ALA A 89 -9.49 -1.78 3.64
CA ALA A 89 -10.31 -1.83 4.84
C ALA A 89 -11.82 -1.78 4.53
N LEU A 90 -12.23 -1.04 3.49
CA LEU A 90 -13.64 -0.82 3.15
C LEU A 90 -14.28 -1.97 2.36
N ALA A 91 -13.51 -2.77 1.65
CA ALA A 91 -14.06 -3.82 0.79
C ALA A 91 -13.15 -5.05 0.69
N PRO A 92 -13.72 -6.25 0.47
CA PRO A 92 -12.94 -7.43 0.12
C PRO A 92 -12.23 -7.21 -1.23
N GLY A 93 -11.17 -7.98 -1.46
CA GLY A 93 -10.33 -7.81 -2.63
C GLY A 93 -9.61 -9.08 -3.05
N VAL A 94 -8.85 -8.95 -4.13
CA VAL A 94 -7.97 -10.01 -4.65
C VAL A 94 -6.57 -9.45 -4.80
N LEU A 95 -5.59 -10.09 -4.16
CA LEU A 95 -4.17 -9.86 -4.42
C LEU A 95 -3.71 -10.79 -5.54
N LEU A 96 -3.26 -10.21 -6.65
CA LEU A 96 -2.78 -10.97 -7.79
C LEU A 96 -1.38 -11.56 -7.53
N PRO A 97 -1.11 -12.81 -7.96
CA PRO A 97 0.20 -13.43 -7.82
C PRO A 97 1.21 -12.95 -8.88
N VAL A 98 0.88 -11.89 -9.64
CA VAL A 98 1.70 -11.38 -10.74
C VAL A 98 2.21 -9.97 -10.43
N PRO A 99 3.47 -9.66 -10.79
CA PRO A 99 3.96 -8.29 -10.73
C PRO A 99 3.24 -7.43 -11.77
N VAL A 100 2.65 -6.31 -11.34
CA VAL A 100 1.89 -5.40 -12.22
C VAL A 100 2.60 -4.07 -12.48
N TYR A 101 3.68 -3.79 -11.75
CA TYR A 101 4.36 -2.50 -11.79
C TYR A 101 5.87 -2.65 -11.69
N ARG A 102 6.60 -1.87 -12.50
CA ARG A 102 8.06 -1.79 -12.52
C ARG A 102 8.51 -0.39 -12.14
N TYR A 103 9.03 -0.27 -10.92
CA TYR A 103 9.64 0.97 -10.45
C TYR A 103 11.13 1.03 -10.79
N ARG A 104 11.62 2.23 -11.15
CA ARG A 104 13.05 2.48 -11.36
C ARG A 104 13.54 3.55 -10.40
N LYS A 105 14.37 3.15 -9.43
CA LYS A 105 15.15 4.08 -8.60
C LYS A 105 16.27 4.70 -9.45
N TRP A 106 16.46 6.01 -9.33
CA TRP A 106 17.58 6.71 -9.97
C TRP A 106 18.04 7.89 -9.10
N LYS A 107 19.31 8.31 -9.26
CA LYS A 107 19.98 9.21 -8.29
C LYS A 107 19.36 10.59 -8.13
N GLY A 108 18.74 11.15 -9.16
CA GLY A 108 18.13 12.49 -9.10
C GLY A 108 16.63 12.45 -8.80
N GLN A 109 16.07 11.30 -8.43
CA GLN A 109 14.68 11.25 -7.99
C GLN A 109 14.51 12.09 -6.71
N MET A 110 13.34 12.72 -6.56
CA MET A 110 13.01 13.52 -5.37
C MET A 110 13.22 12.72 -4.07
N THR A 111 12.88 11.44 -4.08
CA THR A 111 13.02 10.54 -2.92
C THR A 111 14.48 10.20 -2.55
N ALA A 112 15.47 10.73 -3.28
CA ALA A 112 16.90 10.58 -2.98
C ALA A 112 17.52 11.88 -2.45
N GLN A 113 16.73 12.95 -2.28
CA GLN A 113 17.19 14.21 -1.71
C GLN A 113 17.49 14.06 -0.21
N VAL A 114 18.45 14.85 0.27
CA VAL A 114 18.77 14.91 1.70
C VAL A 114 17.56 15.43 2.46
N GLY A 115 17.19 14.74 3.54
CA GLY A 115 16.05 15.10 4.38
C GLY A 115 14.69 14.68 3.82
N TYR A 116 14.65 13.98 2.68
CA TYR A 116 13.39 13.45 2.15
C TYR A 116 12.70 12.54 3.17
N ASP A 117 13.43 11.74 3.92
CA ASP A 117 12.92 10.76 4.88
C ASP A 117 12.49 11.34 6.24
N GLN A 118 12.64 12.66 6.46
CA GLN A 118 12.37 13.30 7.75
C GLN A 118 10.92 13.10 8.25
N LEU A 119 9.95 13.05 7.34
CA LEU A 119 8.53 12.92 7.68
C LEU A 119 7.99 11.51 7.39
N GLU A 120 8.81 10.62 6.82
CA GLU A 120 8.33 9.33 6.32
C GLU A 120 7.86 8.44 7.47
N ALA A 121 8.59 8.41 8.58
CA ALA A 121 8.22 7.63 9.76
C ALA A 121 6.87 8.09 10.33
N ALA A 122 6.70 9.39 10.56
CA ALA A 122 5.47 9.97 11.11
C ALA A 122 4.27 9.75 10.16
N ALA A 123 4.49 9.90 8.86
CA ALA A 123 3.45 9.65 7.86
C ALA A 123 3.01 8.18 7.81
N ARG A 124 3.96 7.25 7.90
CA ARG A 124 3.69 5.80 7.97
C ARG A 124 2.96 5.42 9.25
N GLU A 125 3.35 6.00 10.38
CA GLU A 125 2.64 5.82 11.66
C GLU A 125 1.18 6.29 11.56
N HIS A 126 0.95 7.45 10.94
CA HIS A 126 -0.40 7.96 10.70
C HIS A 126 -1.22 6.98 9.84
N ALA A 127 -0.71 6.56 8.69
CA ALA A 127 -1.42 5.64 7.80
C ALA A 127 -1.71 4.27 8.46
N TRP A 128 -0.76 3.75 9.25
CA TRP A 128 -0.96 2.52 10.02
C TRP A 128 -2.03 2.70 11.10
N ALA A 129 -1.98 3.80 11.86
CA ALA A 129 -2.98 4.12 12.88
C ALA A 129 -4.38 4.32 12.28
N TYR A 130 -4.47 5.00 11.13
CA TYR A 130 -5.70 5.14 10.34
C TYR A 130 -6.31 3.77 10.02
N GLY A 131 -5.52 2.81 9.55
CA GLY A 131 -5.99 1.44 9.28
C GLY A 131 -6.51 0.71 10.50
N ARG A 132 -5.80 0.82 11.64
CA ARG A 132 -6.24 0.24 12.91
C ARG A 132 -7.60 0.80 13.33
N SER A 133 -7.72 2.13 13.35
CA SER A 133 -8.94 2.82 13.79
C SER A 133 -10.11 2.51 12.87
N LEU A 134 -9.91 2.57 11.55
CA LEU A 134 -10.95 2.27 10.57
C LEU A 134 -11.46 0.83 10.72
N ARG A 135 -10.55 -0.15 10.86
CA ARG A 135 -10.93 -1.55 11.09
C ARG A 135 -11.70 -1.74 12.40
N ALA A 136 -11.31 -1.04 13.47
CA ALA A 136 -12.00 -1.13 14.75
C ALA A 136 -13.45 -0.60 14.65
N VAL A 137 -13.64 0.54 14.00
CA VAL A 137 -14.98 1.13 13.78
C VAL A 137 -15.85 0.22 12.92
N LEU A 138 -15.32 -0.31 11.82
CA LEU A 138 -16.09 -1.18 10.92
C LEU A 138 -16.52 -2.48 11.61
N ARG A 139 -15.67 -3.08 12.45
CA ARG A 139 -16.02 -4.27 13.23
C ARG A 139 -17.04 -3.97 14.34
N GLY A 140 -16.85 -2.88 15.09
CA GLY A 140 -17.82 -2.49 16.12
C GLY A 140 -19.18 -2.06 15.54
N GLY A 141 -19.20 -1.56 14.30
CA GLY A 141 -20.41 -1.27 13.56
C GLY A 141 -21.16 -2.52 13.09
N GLU A 142 -20.46 -3.61 12.75
CA GLU A 142 -21.10 -4.90 12.42
C GLU A 142 -21.89 -5.46 13.62
N ASP A 143 -21.36 -5.31 14.84
CA ASP A 143 -22.04 -5.74 16.07
C ASP A 143 -23.33 -4.92 16.35
N LEU A 144 -23.36 -3.65 15.94
CA LEU A 144 -24.53 -2.76 16.12
C LEU A 144 -25.61 -2.95 15.04
N VAL A 145 -25.26 -3.49 13.87
CA VAL A 145 -26.20 -3.73 12.75
C VAL A 145 -26.86 -5.11 12.84
N HIS A 146 -26.25 -6.04 13.58
CA HIS A 146 -26.76 -7.40 13.79
C HIS A 146 -27.33 -7.65 15.19
N GLY A 147 -27.42 -6.62 16.04
CA GLY A 147 -28.05 -6.64 17.36
C GLY A 147 -29.52 -6.25 17.37
#